data_AF-A0A5E4Y1U4-F1
#
_entry.id   AF-A0A5E4Y1U4-F1
#
_cell.length_a   1.000
_cell.length_b   1.000
_cell.length_c   1.000
_cell.angle_alpha   90.00
_cell.angle_beta   90.00
_cell.angle_gamma   90.00
#
_symmetry.space_group_name_H-M   'P 1'
#
loop_
_entity.id
_entity.type
_entity.pdbx_description
1 polymer ?
#
loop_
_entity_poly.entity_id
_entity_poly.type
_entity_poly.pdbx_seq_one_letter_code
_entity_poly.pdbx_strand_id
1 'polypeptide(L)'
;MPTAIEFIADRLPRVTVEDVRRFADTVEIRDATAFAAELQAFVHERVEAVTLPANLEGETVGQALARKAAALRADTRWAPNETDVQRGRAVLLEAFNQPHNLPPTEFAKLADKSRQQIYKDILARRLLALNVGPRGQKLPDWQLDPVKQQLTQTVLQEVEGIDHWTIYRALSEPLEGLGGRSPVDAVTHGTIDDVAEAVFNVLGVQVH
;
A
#
# COMPACT_ATOMS: atom_id res chain seq x y z
N MET A 1 -39.11 -10.89 -15.62
CA MET A 1 -38.18 -9.85 -15.14
C MET A 1 -38.36 -9.79 -13.64
N PRO A 2 -37.31 -9.97 -12.82
CA PRO A 2 -37.45 -9.81 -11.38
C PRO A 2 -37.95 -8.40 -11.08
N THR A 3 -38.93 -8.25 -10.19
CA THR A 3 -39.43 -6.93 -9.79
C THR A 3 -38.43 -6.27 -8.85
N ALA A 4 -38.42 -4.93 -8.75
CA ALA A 4 -37.51 -4.22 -7.86
C ALA A 4 -37.59 -4.73 -6.41
N ILE A 5 -38.77 -5.16 -5.97
CA ILE A 5 -38.99 -5.75 -4.65
C ILE A 5 -38.20 -7.05 -4.44
N GLU A 6 -38.07 -7.92 -5.44
CA GLU A 6 -37.30 -9.16 -5.30
C GLU A 6 -35.80 -8.90 -5.08
N PHE A 7 -35.27 -7.77 -5.56
CA PHE A 7 -33.85 -7.42 -5.45
C PHE A 7 -33.49 -6.77 -4.10
N ILE A 8 -34.44 -6.13 -3.42
CA ILE A 8 -34.22 -5.42 -2.15
C ILE A 8 -35.16 -5.88 -1.03
N ALA A 9 -35.78 -7.05 -1.15
CA ALA A 9 -36.76 -7.57 -0.18
C ALA A 9 -36.25 -7.50 1.27
N ASP A 10 -34.98 -7.85 1.48
CA ASP A 10 -34.33 -7.86 2.81
C ASP A 10 -33.88 -6.45 3.29
N ARG A 11 -34.01 -5.43 2.45
CA ARG A 11 -33.57 -4.04 2.70
C ARG A 11 -34.68 -3.00 2.59
N LEU A 12 -35.93 -3.42 2.40
CA LEU A 12 -37.08 -2.51 2.34
C LEU A 12 -37.26 -1.83 3.71
N PRO A 13 -37.26 -0.48 3.77
CA PRO A 13 -37.50 0.23 5.01
C PRO A 13 -38.90 -0.08 5.52
N ARG A 14 -39.01 -0.41 6.81
CA ARG A 14 -40.30 -0.58 7.50
C ARG A 14 -40.72 0.76 8.06
N VAL A 15 -41.86 1.28 7.62
CA VAL A 15 -42.52 2.45 8.19
C VAL A 15 -43.14 2.04 9.51
N THR A 16 -42.72 2.71 10.58
CA THR A 16 -43.27 2.51 11.92
C THR A 16 -44.12 3.71 12.35
N VAL A 17 -44.91 3.51 13.41
CA VAL A 17 -45.68 4.60 14.03
C VAL A 17 -44.76 5.71 14.56
N GLU A 18 -43.52 5.39 14.93
CA GLU A 18 -42.52 6.37 15.37
C GLU A 18 -42.07 7.29 14.24
N ASP A 19 -41.91 6.75 13.02
CA ASP A 19 -41.57 7.53 11.84
C ASP A 19 -42.68 8.52 11.47
N VAL A 20 -43.94 8.10 11.62
CA VAL A 20 -45.13 8.93 11.37
C VAL A 20 -45.25 10.07 12.38
N ARG A 21 -44.94 9.82 13.65
CA ARG A 21 -45.01 10.83 14.73
C ARG A 21 -44.07 12.02 14.51
N ARG A 22 -43.01 11.86 13.71
CA ARG A 22 -42.12 12.98 13.31
C ARG A 22 -42.83 14.07 12.50
N PHE A 23 -44.00 13.77 11.94
CA PHE A 23 -44.80 14.69 11.14
C PHE A 23 -46.01 15.27 11.91
N ALA A 24 -46.15 14.96 13.20
CA ALA A 24 -47.28 15.40 14.02
C ALA A 24 -47.40 16.93 14.14
N ASP A 25 -46.28 17.65 14.00
CA ASP A 25 -46.25 19.12 14.04
C ASP A 25 -46.68 19.76 12.71
N THR A 26 -46.75 18.98 11.63
CA THR A 26 -47.01 19.46 10.27
C THR A 26 -48.37 19.04 9.75
N VAL A 27 -48.92 17.91 10.24
CA VAL A 27 -50.19 17.33 9.77
C VAL A 27 -50.97 16.78 10.97
N GLU A 28 -52.28 17.02 11.00
CA GLU A 28 -53.17 16.41 12.01
C GLU A 28 -53.37 14.91 11.70
N ILE A 29 -52.75 14.04 12.49
CA ILE A 29 -52.84 12.58 12.33
C ILE A 29 -53.78 12.01 13.39
N ARG A 30 -55.00 11.65 12.98
CA ARG A 30 -56.06 11.13 13.90
C ARG A 30 -55.83 9.68 14.33
N ASP A 31 -55.27 8.86 13.44
CA ASP A 31 -54.90 7.47 13.72
C ASP A 31 -53.52 7.19 13.12
N ALA A 32 -52.51 7.20 13.99
CA ALA A 32 -51.12 7.00 13.58
C ALA A 32 -50.81 5.57 13.13
N THR A 33 -51.59 4.58 13.59
CA THR A 33 -51.39 3.18 13.23
C THR A 33 -51.93 2.93 11.83
N ALA A 34 -53.15 3.40 11.55
CA ALA A 34 -53.73 3.32 10.21
C ALA A 34 -52.89 4.09 9.18
N PHE A 35 -52.46 5.30 9.53
CA PHE A 35 -51.61 6.11 8.65
C PHE A 35 -50.25 5.46 8.36
N ALA A 36 -49.61 4.84 9.34
CA ALA A 36 -48.37 4.10 9.13
C ALA A 36 -48.56 2.92 8.16
N ALA A 37 -49.69 2.21 8.25
CA ALA A 37 -50.02 1.11 7.35
C ALA A 37 -50.26 1.58 5.91
N GLU A 38 -50.98 2.70 5.72
CA GLU A 38 -51.18 3.29 4.40
C GLU A 38 -49.88 3.82 3.80
N LEU A 39 -49.04 4.47 4.61
CA LEU A 39 -47.74 4.95 4.16
C LEU A 39 -46.79 3.80 3.79
N GLN A 40 -46.81 2.71 4.56
CA GLN A 40 -46.08 1.47 4.24
C GLN A 40 -46.53 0.90 2.89
N ALA A 41 -47.83 0.83 2.65
CA ALA A 41 -48.40 0.35 1.39
C ALA A 41 -48.03 1.26 0.21
N PHE A 42 -48.11 2.58 0.40
CA PHE A 42 -47.70 3.56 -0.60
C PHE A 42 -46.21 3.47 -0.93
N VAL A 43 -45.34 3.30 0.07
CA VAL A 43 -43.90 3.08 -0.15
C VAL A 43 -43.67 1.80 -0.95
N HIS A 44 -44.38 0.71 -0.65
CA HIS A 44 -44.29 -0.54 -1.41
C HIS A 44 -44.73 -0.34 -2.86
N GLU A 45 -45.88 0.28 -3.11
CA GLU A 45 -46.38 0.58 -4.44
C GLU A 45 -45.37 1.44 -5.25
N ARG A 46 -44.80 2.46 -4.62
CA ARG A 46 -43.81 3.33 -5.26
C ARG A 46 -42.52 2.60 -5.59
N VAL A 47 -42.09 1.66 -4.76
CA VAL A 47 -40.90 0.84 -5.03
C VAL A 47 -41.19 -0.19 -6.12
N GLU A 48 -42.39 -0.80 -6.17
CA GLU A 48 -42.80 -1.70 -7.26
C GLU A 48 -42.85 -1.00 -8.61
N ALA A 49 -43.27 0.26 -8.63
CA ALA A 49 -43.34 1.07 -9.85
C ALA A 49 -41.96 1.48 -10.40
N VAL A 50 -40.87 1.26 -9.65
CA VAL A 50 -39.51 1.54 -10.14
C VAL A 50 -39.05 0.43 -11.08
N THR A 51 -38.99 0.74 -12.37
CA THR A 51 -38.28 -0.10 -13.34
C THR A 51 -36.78 0.02 -13.10
N LEU A 52 -36.17 -1.01 -12.53
CA LEU A 52 -34.71 -1.06 -12.41
C LEU A 52 -34.07 -1.22 -13.80
N PRO A 53 -32.95 -0.54 -14.07
CA PRO A 53 -32.23 -0.71 -15.33
C PRO A 53 -31.78 -2.17 -15.50
N ALA A 54 -31.83 -2.70 -16.73
CA ALA A 54 -31.51 -4.10 -17.02
C ALA A 54 -30.09 -4.53 -16.61
N ASN A 55 -29.19 -3.58 -16.37
CA ASN A 55 -27.87 -3.79 -15.78
C ASN A 55 -27.87 -3.29 -14.32
N LEU A 56 -28.29 -4.15 -13.40
CA LEU A 56 -28.06 -4.01 -11.95
C LEU A 56 -26.78 -4.70 -11.49
N GLU A 57 -25.93 -5.14 -12.41
CA GLU A 57 -24.57 -5.48 -12.06
C GLU A 57 -23.84 -4.17 -11.78
N GLY A 58 -23.95 -3.70 -10.53
CA GLY A 58 -23.11 -2.62 -10.04
C GLY A 58 -21.66 -2.98 -10.33
N GLU A 59 -20.96 -2.08 -11.03
CA GLU A 59 -19.54 -2.23 -11.34
C GLU A 59 -18.82 -2.70 -10.07
N THR A 60 -18.21 -3.88 -10.12
CA THR A 60 -17.47 -4.38 -8.95
C THR A 60 -16.31 -3.44 -8.64
N VAL A 61 -15.87 -3.38 -7.39
CA VAL A 61 -14.72 -2.53 -7.01
C VAL A 61 -13.51 -2.81 -7.92
N GLY A 62 -13.28 -4.09 -8.27
CA GLY A 62 -12.21 -4.49 -9.20
C GLY A 62 -12.38 -3.92 -10.61
N GLN A 63 -13.59 -3.94 -11.16
CA GLN A 63 -13.88 -3.35 -12.48
C GLN A 63 -13.71 -1.83 -12.48
N ALA A 64 -14.19 -1.17 -11.42
CA ALA A 64 -14.02 0.27 -11.24
C ALA A 64 -12.54 0.67 -11.13
N LEU A 65 -11.76 -0.11 -10.38
CA LEU A 65 -10.32 0.10 -10.25
C LEU A 65 -9.59 -0.13 -11.57
N ALA A 66 -9.94 -1.19 -12.30
CA ALA A 66 -9.34 -1.51 -13.60
C ALA A 66 -9.60 -0.41 -14.64
N ARG A 67 -10.83 0.10 -14.71
CA ARG A 67 -11.21 1.21 -15.60
C ARG A 67 -10.47 2.50 -15.24
N LYS A 68 -10.42 2.86 -13.95
CA LYS A 68 -9.66 4.02 -13.48
C LYS A 68 -8.17 3.87 -13.76
N ALA A 69 -7.58 2.71 -13.48
CA ALA A 69 -6.18 2.43 -13.78
C ALA A 69 -5.88 2.52 -15.28
N ALA A 70 -6.77 2.01 -16.13
CA ALA A 70 -6.63 2.11 -17.58
C ALA A 70 -6.67 3.57 -18.06
N ALA A 71 -7.56 4.40 -17.51
CA ALA A 71 -7.63 5.84 -17.82
C ALA A 71 -6.40 6.63 -17.37
N LEU A 72 -5.62 6.12 -16.40
CA LEU A 72 -4.39 6.74 -15.91
C LEU A 72 -3.13 6.27 -16.63
N ARG A 73 -3.23 5.29 -17.56
CA ARG A 73 -2.06 4.83 -18.32
C ARG A 73 -1.70 5.87 -19.37
N ALA A 74 -0.43 6.26 -19.39
CA ALA A 74 0.10 7.09 -20.47
C ALA A 74 0.07 6.31 -21.79
N ASP A 75 -0.35 6.98 -22.88
CA ASP A 75 -0.38 6.39 -24.22
C ASP A 75 1.01 5.94 -24.71
N THR A 76 2.06 6.58 -24.18
CA THR A 76 3.45 6.23 -24.49
C THR A 76 4.17 5.78 -23.23
N ARG A 77 4.89 4.66 -23.32
CA ARG A 77 5.77 4.20 -22.23
C ARG A 77 6.89 5.23 -22.05
N TRP A 78 7.06 5.71 -20.82
CA TRP A 78 8.18 6.59 -20.49
C TRP A 78 9.52 5.89 -20.73
N ALA A 79 10.45 6.59 -21.36
CA ALA A 79 11.83 6.17 -21.52
C ALA A 79 12.73 7.35 -21.13
N PRO A 80 13.76 7.14 -20.27
CA PRO A 80 14.65 8.22 -19.85
C PRO A 80 15.48 8.69 -21.04
N ASN A 81 15.61 10.00 -21.21
CA ASN A 81 16.61 10.54 -22.14
C ASN A 81 18.01 10.50 -21.50
N GLU A 82 19.05 10.83 -22.27
CA GLU A 82 20.43 10.81 -21.78
C GLU A 82 20.63 11.72 -20.56
N THR A 83 20.01 12.90 -20.54
CA THR A 83 20.11 13.82 -19.41
C THR A 83 19.47 13.23 -18.15
N ASP A 84 18.35 12.54 -18.28
CA ASP A 84 17.70 11.84 -17.16
C ASP A 84 18.58 10.71 -16.62
N VAL A 85 19.24 9.95 -17.51
CA VAL A 85 20.19 8.91 -17.12
C VAL A 85 21.40 9.51 -16.39
N GLN A 86 21.97 10.60 -16.91
CA GLN A 86 23.10 11.26 -16.25
C GLN A 86 22.71 11.85 -14.91
N ARG A 87 21.53 12.47 -14.81
CA ARG A 87 20.98 12.98 -13.54
C ARG A 87 20.79 11.83 -12.54
N GLY A 88 20.18 10.72 -12.97
CA GLY A 88 20.01 9.54 -12.13
C GLY A 88 21.34 8.98 -11.63
N ARG A 89 22.36 8.90 -12.51
CA ARG A 89 23.71 8.48 -12.12
C ARG A 89 24.37 9.45 -11.13
N ALA A 90 24.19 10.75 -11.30
CA ALA A 90 24.72 11.75 -10.38
C ALA A 90 24.12 11.57 -8.98
N VAL A 91 22.80 11.38 -8.88
CA VAL A 91 22.10 11.11 -7.61
C VAL A 91 22.61 9.82 -6.95
N LEU A 92 22.74 8.74 -7.71
CA LEU A 92 23.29 7.48 -7.18
C LEU A 92 24.73 7.66 -6.69
N LEU A 93 25.56 8.41 -7.42
CA LEU A 93 26.95 8.65 -7.05
C LEU A 93 27.06 9.51 -5.79
N GLU A 94 26.20 10.52 -5.66
CA GLU A 94 26.12 11.35 -4.45
C GLU A 94 25.77 10.50 -3.23
N ALA A 95 24.68 9.71 -3.32
CA ALA A 95 24.30 8.79 -2.25
C ALA A 95 25.39 7.76 -1.93
N PHE A 96 26.03 7.17 -2.96
CA PHE A 96 27.13 6.21 -2.80
C PHE A 96 28.32 6.81 -2.04
N ASN A 97 28.59 8.11 -2.22
CA ASN A 97 29.71 8.78 -1.59
C ASN A 97 29.42 9.28 -0.18
N GLN A 98 28.19 9.14 0.32
CA GLN A 98 27.86 9.53 1.68
C GLN A 98 28.72 8.77 2.71
N PRO A 99 29.11 9.42 3.83
CA PRO A 99 30.03 8.82 4.81
C PRO A 99 29.50 7.54 5.46
N HIS A 100 28.19 7.42 5.62
CA HIS A 100 27.55 6.23 6.19
C HIS A 100 27.58 5.02 5.24
N ASN A 101 27.97 5.22 3.97
CA ASN A 101 28.19 4.13 3.01
C ASN A 101 29.67 3.72 2.99
N LEU A 102 29.96 2.65 3.71
CA LEU A 102 31.31 2.21 4.05
C LEU A 102 31.89 1.23 3.01
N PRO A 103 33.18 1.32 2.66
CA PRO A 103 33.85 0.28 1.91
C PRO A 103 33.86 -1.06 2.68
N PRO A 104 33.85 -2.23 2.01
CA PRO A 104 33.85 -3.55 2.65
C PRO A 104 34.99 -3.76 3.65
N THR A 105 36.14 -3.13 3.42
CA THR A 105 37.29 -3.22 4.34
C THR A 105 37.03 -2.51 5.66
N GLU A 106 36.34 -1.36 5.63
CA GLU A 106 36.02 -0.59 6.83
C GLU A 106 34.84 -1.20 7.58
N PHE A 107 33.79 -1.57 6.85
CA PHE A 107 32.65 -2.30 7.42
C PHE A 107 33.09 -3.58 8.14
N ALA A 108 34.00 -4.36 7.55
CA ALA A 108 34.55 -5.57 8.16
C ALA A 108 35.22 -5.30 9.52
N LYS A 109 35.99 -4.21 9.63
CA LYS A 109 36.64 -3.82 10.89
C LYS A 109 35.62 -3.48 11.97
N LEU A 110 34.59 -2.70 11.61
CA LEU A 110 33.55 -2.29 12.56
C LEU A 110 32.65 -3.45 12.99
N ALA A 111 32.41 -4.41 12.08
CA ALA A 111 31.61 -5.60 12.37
C ALA A 111 32.39 -6.71 13.11
N ASP A 112 33.67 -6.50 13.42
CA ASP A 112 34.60 -7.52 13.94
C ASP A 112 34.59 -8.81 13.10
N LYS A 113 34.61 -8.66 11.77
CA LYS A 113 34.56 -9.75 10.78
C LYS A 113 35.73 -9.67 9.81
N SER A 114 36.08 -10.81 9.22
CA SER A 114 37.03 -10.81 8.10
C SER A 114 36.38 -10.24 6.83
N ARG A 115 37.19 -9.61 5.97
CA ARG A 115 36.73 -9.13 4.65
C ARG A 115 36.11 -10.26 3.81
N GLN A 116 36.68 -11.47 3.89
CA GLN A 116 36.15 -12.64 3.19
C GLN A 116 34.76 -13.01 3.71
N GLN A 117 34.52 -12.89 5.02
CA GLN A 117 33.19 -13.13 5.58
C GLN A 117 32.18 -12.09 5.10
N ILE A 118 32.56 -10.80 5.01
CA ILE A 118 31.68 -9.77 4.45
C ILE A 118 31.26 -10.12 3.01
N TYR A 119 32.20 -10.51 2.15
CA TYR A 119 31.85 -10.93 0.77
C TYR A 119 30.94 -12.16 0.74
N LYS A 120 31.16 -13.14 1.63
CA LYS A 120 30.26 -14.29 1.76
C LYS A 120 28.86 -13.88 2.23
N ASP A 121 28.76 -12.93 3.15
CA ASP A 121 27.48 -12.42 3.65
C ASP A 121 26.72 -11.65 2.56
N ILE A 122 27.40 -10.87 1.72
CA ILE A 122 26.81 -10.20 0.55
C ILE A 122 26.28 -11.24 -0.44
N LEU A 123 27.09 -12.23 -0.81
CA LEU A 123 26.67 -13.30 -1.74
C LEU A 123 25.51 -14.13 -1.21
N ALA A 124 25.46 -14.34 0.11
CA ALA A 124 24.38 -15.05 0.78
C ALA A 124 23.15 -14.18 1.07
N ARG A 125 23.07 -12.95 0.51
CA ARG A 125 21.96 -12.01 0.70
C ARG A 125 21.70 -11.66 2.18
N ARG A 126 22.74 -11.69 3.01
CA ARG A 126 22.71 -11.25 4.42
C ARG A 126 23.10 -9.79 4.61
N LEU A 127 23.71 -9.18 3.60
CA LEU A 127 24.13 -7.78 3.61
C LEU A 127 23.79 -7.12 2.28
N LEU A 128 23.24 -5.92 2.37
CA LEU A 128 23.01 -5.01 1.26
C LEU A 128 24.33 -4.35 0.86
N ALA A 129 24.67 -4.47 -0.41
CA ALA A 129 25.85 -3.85 -1.00
C ALA A 129 25.49 -3.02 -2.24
N LEU A 130 25.77 -1.72 -2.17
CA LEU A 130 25.59 -0.76 -3.24
C LEU A 130 26.77 -0.83 -4.20
N ASN A 131 26.49 -0.71 -5.50
CA ASN A 131 27.51 -0.70 -6.54
C ASN A 131 27.25 0.44 -7.52
N VAL A 132 28.32 1.14 -7.94
CA VAL A 132 28.25 2.16 -9.01
C VAL A 132 29.36 1.91 -10.02
N GLY A 133 29.04 1.12 -11.05
CA GLY A 133 29.98 0.76 -12.12
C GLY A 133 31.29 0.18 -11.55
N PRO A 134 32.47 0.66 -11.99
CA PRO A 134 33.76 0.11 -11.56
C PRO A 134 34.24 0.57 -10.17
N ARG A 135 33.43 1.32 -9.42
CA ARG A 135 33.86 1.99 -8.16
C ARG A 135 33.87 1.07 -6.93
N GLY A 136 33.68 -0.23 -7.13
CA GLY A 136 33.55 -1.20 -6.06
C GLY A 136 32.21 -1.12 -5.33
N GLN A 137 32.15 -1.80 -4.19
CA GLN A 137 30.94 -1.93 -3.38
C GLN A 137 31.03 -1.02 -2.14
N LYS A 138 29.87 -0.59 -1.64
CA LYS A 138 29.75 0.03 -0.31
C LYS A 138 28.54 -0.52 0.44
N LEU A 139 28.65 -0.55 1.75
CA LEU A 139 27.63 -1.07 2.66
C LEU A 139 27.15 0.06 3.56
N PRO A 140 25.83 0.31 3.64
CA PRO A 140 25.27 1.21 4.64
C PRO A 140 25.63 0.76 6.07
N ASP A 141 26.14 1.67 6.88
CA ASP A 141 26.62 1.44 8.24
C ASP A 141 25.51 1.03 9.23
N TRP A 142 24.24 1.36 8.94
CA TRP A 142 23.11 0.92 9.74
C TRP A 142 23.05 -0.61 9.87
N GLN A 143 23.62 -1.36 8.92
CA GLN A 143 23.71 -2.82 8.98
C GLN A 143 24.72 -3.35 10.01
N LEU A 144 25.44 -2.46 10.71
CA LEU A 144 26.22 -2.81 11.89
C LEU A 144 25.33 -2.96 13.13
N ASP A 145 24.14 -2.35 13.13
CA ASP A 145 23.11 -2.59 14.13
C ASP A 145 22.40 -3.92 13.84
N PRO A 146 22.37 -4.89 14.79
CA PRO A 146 21.78 -6.20 14.54
C PRO A 146 20.30 -6.18 14.14
N VAL A 147 19.50 -5.24 14.65
CA VAL A 147 18.06 -5.13 14.34
C VAL A 147 17.88 -4.64 12.91
N LYS A 148 18.61 -3.59 12.55
CA LYS A 148 18.55 -3.01 11.20
C LYS A 148 19.14 -3.97 10.17
N GLN A 149 20.17 -4.73 10.55
CA GLN A 149 20.73 -5.80 9.73
C GLN A 149 19.69 -6.92 9.50
N GLN A 150 19.01 -7.36 10.56
CA GLN A 150 17.99 -8.40 10.46
C GLN A 150 16.84 -7.96 9.54
N LEU A 151 16.33 -6.74 9.69
CA LEU A 151 15.35 -6.17 8.76
C LEU A 151 15.86 -6.18 7.31
N THR A 152 17.09 -5.68 7.10
CA THR A 152 17.68 -5.62 5.76
C THR A 152 17.81 -7.01 5.14
N GLN A 153 18.22 -8.01 5.94
CA GLN A 153 18.31 -9.39 5.52
C GLN A 153 16.94 -9.98 5.18
N THR A 154 15.91 -9.77 6.02
CA THR A 154 14.54 -10.22 5.74
C THR A 154 14.06 -9.69 4.39
N VAL A 155 14.23 -8.39 4.15
CA VAL A 155 13.85 -7.78 2.87
C VAL A 155 14.63 -8.39 1.71
N LEU A 156 15.95 -8.52 1.83
CA LEU A 156 16.79 -9.15 0.81
C LEU A 156 16.42 -10.61 0.53
N GLN A 157 15.96 -11.37 1.51
CA GLN A 157 15.62 -12.77 1.29
C GLN A 157 14.30 -12.93 0.53
N GLU A 158 13.32 -12.08 0.81
CA GLU A 158 11.99 -12.15 0.20
C GLU A 158 11.92 -11.52 -1.20
N VAL A 159 12.67 -10.45 -1.48
CA VAL A 159 12.58 -9.74 -2.75
C VAL A 159 13.64 -10.20 -3.78
N GLU A 160 13.32 -11.27 -4.51
CA GLU A 160 14.13 -11.68 -5.66
C GLU A 160 13.93 -10.73 -6.85
N GLY A 161 15.01 -10.36 -7.53
CA GLY A 161 14.97 -9.55 -8.76
C GLY A 161 14.87 -8.03 -8.57
N ILE A 162 14.66 -7.52 -7.35
CA ILE A 162 14.72 -6.08 -7.08
C ILE A 162 16.19 -5.64 -6.92
N ASP A 163 16.54 -4.53 -7.54
CA ASP A 163 17.89 -3.98 -7.48
C ASP A 163 18.23 -3.42 -6.08
N HIS A 164 19.49 -3.55 -5.67
CA HIS A 164 19.96 -3.10 -4.35
C HIS A 164 19.78 -1.60 -4.11
N TRP A 165 19.75 -0.76 -5.15
CA TRP A 165 19.54 0.68 -4.97
C TRP A 165 18.08 1.01 -4.64
N THR A 166 17.14 0.26 -5.21
CA THR A 166 15.72 0.35 -4.86
C THR A 166 15.47 -0.14 -3.43
N ILE A 167 16.10 -1.24 -3.01
CA ILE A 167 16.03 -1.72 -1.61
C ILE A 167 16.63 -0.69 -0.65
N TYR A 168 17.79 -0.12 -0.99
CA TYR A 168 18.43 0.94 -0.20
C TYR A 168 17.50 2.13 0.03
N ARG A 169 16.86 2.63 -1.03
CA ARG A 169 15.91 3.75 -0.92
C ARG A 169 14.71 3.36 -0.07
N ALA A 170 14.10 2.21 -0.34
CA ALA A 170 12.94 1.76 0.43
C ALA A 170 13.23 1.64 1.93
N LEU A 171 14.44 1.22 2.30
CA LEU A 171 14.87 1.09 3.71
C LEU A 171 15.27 2.42 4.38
N SER A 172 15.76 3.41 3.61
CA SER A 172 16.31 4.66 4.16
C SER A 172 15.41 5.87 4.00
N GLU A 173 14.41 5.82 3.12
CA GLU A 173 13.49 6.92 2.90
C GLU A 173 12.30 6.86 3.89
N PRO A 174 11.82 8.02 4.36
CA PRO A 174 10.61 8.12 5.19
C PRO A 174 9.38 7.45 4.57
N LEU A 175 8.68 6.64 5.36
CA LEU A 175 7.38 6.07 4.97
C LEU A 175 6.25 6.67 5.79
N GLU A 176 5.16 7.08 5.14
CA GLU A 176 3.96 7.60 5.81
C GLU A 176 3.39 6.59 6.80
N GLY A 177 3.34 5.31 6.43
CA GLY A 177 2.87 4.22 7.30
C GLY A 177 3.71 4.01 8.57
N LEU A 178 4.92 4.56 8.63
CA LEU A 178 5.81 4.51 9.79
C LEU A 178 5.92 5.87 10.52
N GLY A 179 4.95 6.76 10.28
CA GLY A 179 4.91 8.10 10.86
C GLY A 179 5.98 9.04 10.30
N GLY A 180 6.35 8.86 9.02
CA GLY A 180 7.38 9.68 8.37
C GLY A 180 8.81 9.33 8.79
N ARG A 181 9.03 8.16 9.40
CA ARG A 181 10.36 7.63 9.69
C ARG A 181 10.79 6.63 8.62
N SER A 182 12.10 6.50 8.42
CA SER A 182 12.63 5.44 7.58
C SER A 182 12.44 4.08 8.25
N PRO A 183 12.30 2.98 7.49
CA PRO A 183 12.24 1.63 8.06
C PRO A 183 13.41 1.31 8.99
N VAL A 184 14.64 1.69 8.61
CA VAL A 184 15.84 1.45 9.43
C VAL A 184 15.86 2.28 10.72
N ASP A 185 15.11 3.38 10.81
CA ASP A 185 15.00 4.19 12.04
C ASP A 185 13.75 3.88 12.86
N ALA A 186 12.73 3.28 12.24
CA ALA A 186 11.50 2.88 12.90
C ALA A 186 11.60 1.50 13.54
N VAL A 187 12.43 0.60 13.00
CA VAL A 187 12.49 -0.81 13.41
C VAL A 187 13.02 -0.99 14.82
N THR A 188 12.40 -1.92 15.53
CA THR A 188 12.82 -2.43 16.83
C THR A 188 12.80 -3.96 16.81
N HIS A 189 13.38 -4.63 17.81
CA HIS A 189 13.38 -6.09 17.89
C HIS A 189 11.99 -6.74 17.78
N GLY A 190 10.93 -6.05 18.23
CA GLY A 190 9.57 -6.58 18.22
C GLY A 190 8.72 -6.21 17.01
N THR A 191 9.27 -5.44 16.06
CA THR A 191 8.50 -4.86 14.94
C THR A 191 9.14 -5.16 13.58
N ILE A 192 10.02 -6.16 13.50
CA ILE A 192 10.75 -6.46 12.26
C ILE A 192 9.79 -6.85 11.15
N ASP A 193 8.84 -7.74 11.45
CA ASP A 193 7.89 -8.24 10.46
C ASP A 193 6.94 -7.13 9.98
N ASP A 194 6.39 -6.33 10.90
CA ASP A 194 5.52 -5.19 10.56
C ASP A 194 6.24 -4.14 9.70
N VAL A 195 7.51 -3.84 10.02
CA VAL A 195 8.31 -2.87 9.25
C VAL A 195 8.73 -3.47 7.91
N ALA A 196 9.02 -4.78 7.84
CA ALA A 196 9.29 -5.46 6.58
C ALA A 196 8.06 -5.44 5.67
N GLU A 197 6.87 -5.67 6.20
CA GLU A 197 5.61 -5.55 5.46
C GLU A 197 5.42 -4.14 4.88
N ALA A 198 5.70 -3.10 5.66
CA ALA A 198 5.67 -1.72 5.17
C ALA A 198 6.65 -1.51 4.00
N VAL A 199 7.85 -2.11 4.06
CA VAL A 199 8.83 -2.07 2.97
C VAL A 199 8.33 -2.83 1.74
N PHE A 200 7.77 -4.02 1.90
CA PHE A 200 7.22 -4.81 0.78
C PHE A 200 6.08 -4.10 0.08
N ASN A 201 5.21 -3.42 0.82
CA ASN A 201 4.14 -2.59 0.27
C ASN A 201 4.69 -1.47 -0.62
N VAL A 202 5.78 -0.82 -0.22
CA VAL A 202 6.45 0.23 -1.03
C VAL A 202 7.14 -0.37 -2.26
N LEU A 203 7.71 -1.57 -2.13
CA LEU A 203 8.34 -2.29 -3.23
C LEU A 203 7.31 -2.92 -4.20
N GLY A 204 6.02 -2.90 -3.85
CA GLY A 204 4.95 -3.49 -4.65
C GLY A 204 5.01 -5.03 -4.68
N VAL A 205 5.59 -5.66 -3.66
CA VAL A 205 5.69 -7.11 -3.52
C VAL A 205 4.63 -7.60 -2.55
N GLN A 206 3.85 -8.59 -2.96
CA GLN A 206 2.97 -9.33 -2.05
C GLN A 206 3.74 -10.55 -1.54
N VAL A 207 4.15 -10.50 -0.28
CA VAL A 207 4.77 -11.65 0.40
C VAL A 207 3.62 -12.49 0.99
N HIS A 208 3.68 -13.82 0.79
CA HIS A 208 2.64 -14.77 1.20
C HIS A 208 2.94 -15.43 2.55
#